data_AF-A0A933PD19-F1
#
_entry.id   AF-A0A933PD19-F1
#
_cell.length_a   1.000
_cell.length_b   1.000
_cell.length_c   1.000
_cell.angle_alpha   90.00
_cell.angle_beta   90.00
_cell.angle_gamma   90.00
#
_symmetry.space_group_name_H-M   'P 1'
#
loop_
_entity.id
_entity.type
_entity.pdbx_description
1 polymer ?
#
loop_
_entity_poly.entity_id
_entity_poly.type
_entity_poly.pdbx_seq_one_letter_code
_entity_poly.pdbx_strand_id
1 'polypeptide(L)' 'MSVWQIIGVALVVIGVGEYVLFRYLAPRRENIARRMPLLMANSAFNVVVGVALFVLL' A
#
# COMPACT_ATOMS: atom_id res chain seq x y z
N MET A 1 15.35 -5.45 -15.40
CA MET A 1 14.02 -5.16 -14.81
C MET A 1 13.06 -4.82 -15.93
N SER A 2 11.94 -5.53 -16.02
CA SER A 2 10.86 -5.23 -16.96
C SER A 2 10.05 -4.02 -16.48
N VAL A 3 9.28 -3.39 -17.37
CA VAL A 3 8.38 -2.27 -16.99
C VAL A 3 7.39 -2.72 -15.92
N TRP A 4 6.90 -3.97 -16.00
CA TRP A 4 6.00 -4.56 -15.00
C TRP A 4 6.65 -4.71 -13.63
N GLN A 5 7.92 -5.12 -13.57
CA GLN A 5 8.67 -5.19 -12.32
C GLN A 5 8.87 -3.81 -11.68
N ILE A 6 9.15 -2.78 -12.49
CA ILE A 6 9.29 -1.40 -12.00
C ILE A 6 7.96 -0.90 -11.41
N ILE A 7 6.84 -1.15 -12.11
CA ILE A 7 5.49 -0.86 -11.60
C ILE A 7 5.22 -1.64 -10.31
N GLY A 8 5.62 -2.91 -10.26
CA GLY A 8 5.51 -3.74 -9.07
C GLY A 8 6.21 -3.15 -7.85
N VAL A 9 7.48 -2.74 -8.01
CA VAL A 9 8.22 -2.05 -6.94
C VAL A 9 7.55 -0.75 -6.52
N ALA A 10 7.08 0.06 -7.48
CA ALA A 10 6.38 1.31 -7.17
C ALA A 10 5.11 1.07 -6.34
N LEU A 11 4.31 0.06 -6.68
CA LEU A 11 3.10 -0.30 -5.92
C LEU A 11 3.42 -0.78 -4.51
N VAL A 12 4.50 -1.55 -4.33
CA VAL A 12 4.96 -1.95 -2.98
C VAL A 12 5.34 -0.73 -2.17
N VAL A 13 6.15 0.18 -2.73
CA VAL A 13 6.58 1.40 -2.05
C VAL A 13 5.37 2.28 -1.66
N ILE A 14 4.42 2.46 -2.58
CA ILE A 14 3.19 3.21 -2.32
C ILE A 14 2.36 2.54 -1.24
N GLY A 15 2.10 1.23 -1.33
CA GLY A 15 1.30 0.51 -0.34
C GLY A 15 1.91 0.56 1.06
N VAL A 16 3.22 0.40 1.19
CA VAL A 16 3.92 0.56 2.48
C VAL A 16 3.84 2.01 2.97
N GLY A 17 4.06 2.98 2.09
CA GLY A 17 3.97 4.41 2.41
C GLY A 17 2.58 4.81 2.91
N GLU A 18 1.53 4.36 2.23
CA GLU A 18 0.13 4.54 2.63
C GLU A 18 -0.15 3.93 4.00
N TYR A 19 0.28 2.69 4.24
CA TYR A 19 0.09 2.03 5.53
C TYR A 19 0.70 2.83 6.68
N VAL A 20 1.96 3.27 6.52
CA VAL A 20 2.66 4.07 7.53
C VAL A 20 1.97 5.42 7.72
N LEU A 21 1.59 6.08 6.63
CA LEU A 21 0.92 7.38 6.66
C LEU A 21 -0.44 7.31 7.37
N PHE A 22 -1.28 6.34 7.03
CA PHE A 22 -2.59 6.18 7.67
C PHE A 22 -2.44 5.82 9.15
N ARG A 23 -1.47 4.97 9.49
CA ARG A 23 -1.19 4.63 10.89
C ARG A 23 -0.70 5.84 11.69
N TYR A 24 0.09 6.71 11.08
CA TYR A 24 0.54 7.96 11.69
C TYR A 24 -0.58 8.99 11.83
N LEU A 25 -1.50 9.07 10.86
CA LEU A 25 -2.59 10.05 10.86
C LEU A 25 -3.81 9.62 11.68
N ALA A 26 -4.03 8.33 11.91
CA ALA A 26 -5.20 7.84 12.63
C ALA A 26 -5.40 8.45 14.03
N PRO A 27 -4.36 8.66 14.88
CA PRO A 27 -4.53 9.30 16.19
C PRO A 27 -4.95 10.77 16.10
N ARG A 28 -4.69 11.43 14.96
CA ARG A 28 -4.94 12.86 14.76
C ARG A 28 -6.21 13.14 13.94
N ARG A 29 -6.78 12.13 13.29
CA ARG A 29 -7.95 12.28 12.41
C ARG A 29 -8.91 11.12 12.59
N GLU A 30 -10.05 11.41 13.23
CA GLU A 30 -11.09 10.42 13.52
C GLU A 30 -11.66 9.76 12.26
N ASN A 31 -11.80 10.50 11.15
CA ASN A 31 -12.23 9.96 9.87
C ASN A 31 -11.30 8.84 9.35
N ILE A 32 -9.99 8.96 9.58
CA ILE A 32 -9.00 7.96 9.20
C ILE A 32 -9.05 6.78 10.16
N ALA A 33 -9.17 7.04 11.47
CA ALA A 33 -9.31 5.98 12.47
C ALA A 33 -10.52 5.07 12.21
N ARG A 34 -11.69 5.64 11.88
CA ARG A 34 -12.90 4.87 11.55
C ARG A 34 -12.76 4.03 10.27
N ARG A 35 -11.95 4.50 9.30
CA ARG A 35 -11.73 3.83 8.01
C ARG A 35 -10.44 3.01 7.97
N MET A 36 -9.72 2.92 9.08
CA MET A 36 -8.44 2.23 9.18
C MET A 36 -8.47 0.79 8.61
N PRO A 37 -9.52 -0.02 8.83
CA PRO A 37 -9.56 -1.38 8.26
C PRO A 37 -9.56 -1.38 6.73
N LEU A 38 -10.34 -0.49 6.11
CA LEU A 38 -10.41 -0.36 4.64
C LEU A 38 -9.09 0.19 4.07
N LEU A 39 -8.51 1.18 4.75
CA LEU A 39 -7.24 1.77 4.34
C LEU A 39 -6.09 0.75 4.44
N MET A 40 -6.06 -0.05 5.50
CA MET A 40 -5.10 -1.15 5.64
C MET A 40 -5.30 -2.22 4.57
N ALA A 41 -6.54 -2.58 4.25
CA ALA A 41 -6.84 -3.53 3.17
C ALA A 41 -6.36 -3.00 1.80
N ASN A 42 -6.56 -1.71 1.51
CA ASN A 42 -6.08 -1.08 0.28
C ASN A 42 -4.55 -1.10 0.19
N SER A 43 -3.86 -0.68 1.25
CA SER A 43 -2.40 -0.71 1.32
C SER A 43 -1.85 -2.12 1.17
N ALA A 44 -2.47 -3.12 1.83
CA ALA A 44 -2.10 -4.52 1.70
C ALA A 44 -2.31 -5.03 0.27
N PHE A 45 -3.43 -4.66 -0.37
CA PHE A 45 -3.70 -5.02 -1.77
C PHE A 45 -2.63 -4.46 -2.71
N ASN A 46 -2.27 -3.18 -2.56
CA ASN A 46 -1.21 -2.55 -3.34
C ASN A 46 0.14 -3.29 -3.19
N VAL A 47 0.50 -3.68 -1.97
CA VAL A 47 1.72 -4.48 -1.73
C VAL A 47 1.62 -5.85 -2.38
N VAL A 48 0.50 -6.57 -2.22
CA VAL A 48 0.32 -7.92 -2.80
C VAL A 48 0.39 -7.88 -4.32
N VAL A 49 -0.33 -6.94 -4.96
CA VAL A 49 -0.29 -6.76 -6.41
C VAL A 49 1.12 -6.37 -6.86
N GLY A 50 1.77 -5.46 -6.14
CA GLY A 50 3.13 -5.03 -6.46
C GLY A 50 4.15 -6.17 -6.39
N VAL A 51 4.08 -7.01 -5.34
CA VAL A 51 4.91 -8.22 -5.21
C VAL A 51 4.59 -9.22 -6.32
N ALA A 52 3.31 -9.44 -6.64
CA ALA A 52 2.93 -10.35 -7.72
C ALA A 52 3.48 -9.89 -9.07
N LEU A 53 3.38 -8.60 -9.40
CA LEU A 53 3.94 -8.03 -10.64
C LEU A 53 5.47 -8.11 -10.67
N PHE A 54 6.14 -7.99 -9.53
CA PHE A 54 7.59 -8.08 -9.46
C PHE A 54 8.11 -9.53 -9.57
N VAL A 55 7.38 -10.49 -8.99
CA VAL A 55 7.81 -11.91 -8.95
C VAL A 55 7.38 -12.68 -10.20
N LEU A 56 6.21 -12.35 -10.78
CA LEU A 56 5.60 -13.14 -11.85
C LEU A 56 5.82 -12.58 -13.27
N LEU A 57 6.26 -11.32 -13.41
CA LEU A 57 6.48 -10.61 -14.69
C LEU A 57 7.85 -9.92 -14.73
#